data_AF-A0A6I9SMF3-F1
#
_entry.id   AF-A0A6I9SMF3-F1
#
_cell.length_a   1.000
_cell.length_b   1.000
_cell.length_c   1.000
_cell.angle_alpha   90.00
_cell.angle_beta   90.00
_cell.angle_gamma   90.00
#
_symmetry.space_group_name_H-M   'P 1'
#
loop_
_entity.id
_entity.type
_entity.pdbx_description
1 polymer ?
#
loop_
_entity_poly.entity_id
_entity_poly.type
_entity_poly.pdbx_seq_one_letter_code
_entity_poly.pdbx_strand_id
1 'polypeptide(L)'
;MKMFQPYLCRRCSIRSPVLGRMLSRYAMNGGDGPHSYAQNSSYQKGVVDVAKPIIEEEISRKLDIKHLSSTFRIADFGCSTGHNSCAAMQIITEAIRRRFEIEGLISQLPDFYVFFNDKVTNDFNTLFNSLPRERLYGAAGVPGSFHGRLLPKATLDFAYSSCSLNWLSEVPKAVLDNTSPAWNQGKIHYLGARREVCEEYANQYAKDIESFLDSRAEELVPGGLMALLVPAVPASWDPNSAYTTTTEIYLFGSCFMDMAKAGRFSEAKGHNREE
;
A
#
# COMPACT_ATOMS: atom_id res chain seq x y z
N MET A 1 53.55 -10.33 25.70
CA MET A 1 54.31 -9.70 24.60
C MET A 1 53.63 -8.39 24.26
N LYS A 2 54.43 -7.34 24.04
CA LYS A 2 54.05 -5.93 23.96
C LYS A 2 53.17 -5.57 22.74
N MET A 3 52.44 -4.46 22.91
CA MET A 3 51.97 -3.49 21.91
C MET A 3 50.85 -3.93 20.96
N PHE A 4 49.78 -3.13 20.87
CA PHE A 4 49.55 -2.23 19.72
C PHE A 4 48.34 -1.31 19.97
N GLN A 5 48.60 0.00 19.91
CA GLN A 5 47.69 1.08 19.51
C GLN A 5 48.56 2.04 18.67
N PRO A 6 48.00 2.95 17.86
CA PRO A 6 46.93 2.82 16.89
C PRO A 6 47.36 3.37 15.50
N TYR A 7 46.73 2.92 14.41
CA TYR A 7 46.73 3.70 13.16
C TYR A 7 45.39 4.42 13.02
N LEU A 8 45.44 5.75 13.20
CA LEU A 8 44.42 6.67 12.73
C LEU A 8 44.28 6.52 11.20
N CYS A 9 43.09 6.16 10.72
CA CYS A 9 42.65 6.55 9.38
C CYS A 9 41.54 7.59 9.52
N ARG A 10 41.85 8.82 9.13
CA ARG A 10 40.93 9.95 9.06
C ARG A 10 39.95 9.73 7.89
N ARG A 11 38.70 10.14 8.10
CA ARG A 11 37.60 10.31 7.12
C ARG A 11 36.90 9.03 6.64
N CYS A 12 35.93 8.58 7.42
CA CYS A 12 34.70 7.99 6.88
C CYS A 12 33.51 8.80 7.41
N SER A 13 32.92 9.62 6.54
CA SER A 13 31.57 10.14 6.75
C SER A 13 30.61 8.97 6.53
N ILE A 14 30.15 8.34 7.61
CA ILE A 14 29.07 7.37 7.55
C ILE A 14 27.77 8.16 7.43
N ARG A 15 27.37 8.50 6.20
CA ARG A 15 25.96 8.80 5.91
C ARG A 15 25.19 7.50 6.09
N SER A 16 24.62 7.29 7.27
CA SER A 16 23.90 6.07 7.62
C SER A 16 22.75 5.80 6.61
N PRO A 17 22.80 4.71 5.82
CA PRO A 17 21.74 4.33 4.87
C PRO A 17 20.48 3.78 5.56
N VAL A 18 20.45 3.82 6.89
CA VAL A 18 19.50 3.05 7.73
C VAL A 18 18.13 3.72 7.75
N LEU A 19 18.03 5.05 7.73
CA LEU A 19 16.76 5.75 7.88
C LEU A 19 15.85 5.58 6.64
N GLY A 20 16.42 5.64 5.43
CA GLY A 20 15.68 5.37 4.18
C GLY A 20 15.18 3.93 4.09
N ARG A 21 15.90 2.97 4.67
CA ARG A 21 15.47 1.56 4.76
C ARG A 21 14.49 1.28 5.90
N MET A 22 14.30 2.20 6.83
CA MET A 22 13.46 2.00 8.01
C MET A 22 12.01 2.40 7.74
N LEU A 23 11.79 3.46 6.95
CA LEU A 23 10.45 3.94 6.57
C LEU A 23 9.76 3.03 5.54
N SER A 24 10.50 2.26 4.73
CA SER A 24 9.96 1.33 3.73
C SER A 24 9.43 0.00 4.33
N ARG A 25 9.35 -0.12 5.67
CA ARG A 25 9.09 -1.39 6.38
C ARG A 25 7.78 -1.44 7.17
N TYR A 26 6.99 -0.38 7.22
CA TYR A 26 5.83 -0.36 8.10
C TYR A 26 4.59 -0.92 7.40
N ALA A 27 4.14 -2.09 7.85
CA ALA A 27 2.81 -2.61 7.60
C ALA A 27 1.82 -2.01 8.62
N MET A 28 0.53 -2.26 8.43
CA MET A 28 -0.49 -1.86 9.40
C MET A 28 -0.32 -2.60 10.73
N ASN A 29 -0.91 -2.06 11.81
CA ASN A 29 -0.81 -2.68 13.13
C ASN A 29 -1.47 -4.08 13.15
N GLY A 30 -0.67 -5.10 13.43
CA GLY A 30 -1.07 -6.52 13.42
C GLY A 30 -2.02 -6.92 14.55
N GLY A 31 -2.42 -8.19 14.55
CA GLY A 31 -3.32 -8.76 15.56
C GLY A 31 -4.81 -8.45 15.35
N ASP A 32 -5.60 -8.82 16.36
CA ASP A 32 -7.06 -8.74 16.41
C ASP A 32 -7.59 -7.91 17.61
N GLY A 33 -6.70 -7.39 18.44
CA GLY A 33 -7.04 -6.57 19.60
C GLY A 33 -7.59 -5.18 19.25
N PRO A 34 -8.02 -4.39 20.24
CA PRO A 34 -8.74 -3.11 20.03
C PRO A 34 -7.93 -2.03 19.32
N HIS A 35 -6.60 -2.15 19.27
CA HIS A 35 -5.71 -1.21 18.56
C HIS A 35 -5.20 -1.76 17.23
N SER A 36 -5.60 -2.98 16.84
CA SER A 36 -5.21 -3.59 15.58
C SER A 36 -5.87 -2.89 14.40
N TYR A 37 -5.28 -3.02 13.22
CA TYR A 37 -5.90 -2.55 11.98
C TYR A 37 -7.21 -3.29 11.67
N ALA A 38 -7.31 -4.56 12.04
CA ALA A 38 -8.54 -5.35 11.89
C ALA A 38 -9.75 -4.68 12.57
N GLN A 39 -9.54 -4.06 13.74
CA GLN A 39 -10.60 -3.37 14.49
C GLN A 39 -10.75 -1.88 14.15
N ASN A 40 -9.81 -1.29 13.38
CA ASN A 40 -9.74 0.15 13.12
C ASN A 40 -9.67 0.51 11.63
N SER A 41 -10.25 -0.33 10.76
CA SER A 41 -10.22 -0.14 9.29
C SER A 41 -11.60 -0.02 8.64
N SER A 42 -12.56 0.54 9.39
CA SER A 42 -13.95 0.74 8.93
C SER A 42 -14.07 1.70 7.76
N TYR A 43 -13.22 2.72 7.69
CA TYR A 43 -13.16 3.63 6.54
C TYR A 43 -12.79 2.89 5.25
N GLN A 44 -11.71 2.12 5.29
CA GLN A 44 -11.26 1.31 4.16
C GLN A 44 -12.28 0.23 3.80
N LYS A 45 -12.99 -0.33 4.79
CA LYS A 45 -14.15 -1.20 4.52
C LYS A 45 -15.23 -0.48 3.72
N GLY A 46 -15.59 0.74 4.12
CA GLY A 46 -16.56 1.56 3.39
C GLY A 46 -16.16 1.83 1.94
N VAL A 47 -14.86 2.02 1.69
CA VAL A 47 -14.32 2.15 0.32
C VAL A 47 -14.58 0.89 -0.51
N VAL A 48 -14.38 -0.30 0.06
CA VAL A 48 -14.70 -1.58 -0.61
C VAL A 48 -16.20 -1.71 -0.86
N ASP A 49 -17.03 -1.34 0.12
CA ASP A 49 -18.49 -1.45 0.02
C ASP A 49 -19.05 -0.53 -1.09
N VAL A 50 -18.51 0.69 -1.24
CA VAL A 50 -18.89 1.62 -2.33
C VAL A 50 -18.39 1.14 -3.69
N ALA A 51 -17.21 0.52 -3.75
CA ALA A 51 -16.63 0.02 -5.00
C ALA A 51 -17.26 -1.29 -5.48
N LYS A 52 -17.89 -2.06 -4.59
CA LYS A 52 -18.54 -3.34 -4.91
C LYS A 52 -19.38 -3.33 -6.19
N PRO A 53 -20.41 -2.46 -6.36
CA PRO A 53 -21.23 -2.47 -7.56
C PRO A 53 -20.43 -2.18 -8.83
N ILE A 54 -19.41 -1.31 -8.75
CA ILE A 54 -18.54 -0.97 -9.88
C ILE A 54 -17.69 -2.19 -10.28
N ILE A 55 -17.14 -2.91 -9.29
CA ILE A 55 -16.37 -4.14 -9.53
C ILE A 55 -17.25 -5.22 -10.15
N GLU A 56 -18.45 -5.44 -9.60
CA GLU A 56 -19.41 -6.42 -10.13
C GLU A 56 -19.82 -6.10 -11.58
N GLU A 57 -20.12 -4.83 -11.88
CA GLU A 57 -20.47 -4.36 -13.23
C GLU A 57 -19.32 -4.53 -14.22
N GLU A 58 -18.12 -4.10 -13.87
CA GLU A 58 -16.96 -4.16 -14.76
C GLU A 58 -16.51 -5.61 -15.00
N ILE A 59 -16.61 -6.49 -14.00
CA ILE A 59 -16.43 -7.93 -14.18
C ILE A 59 -17.49 -8.47 -15.15
N SER A 60 -18.76 -8.10 -14.99
CA SER A 60 -19.84 -8.54 -15.89
C SER A 60 -19.64 -8.09 -17.33
N ARG A 61 -19.14 -6.87 -17.53
CA ARG A 61 -19.01 -6.24 -18.84
C ARG A 61 -17.73 -6.63 -19.59
N LYS A 62 -16.60 -6.76 -18.89
CA LYS A 62 -15.27 -6.83 -19.53
C LYS A 62 -14.60 -8.19 -19.49
N LEU A 63 -14.88 -9.02 -18.48
CA LEU A 63 -14.19 -10.31 -18.36
C LEU A 63 -14.56 -11.21 -19.56
N ASP A 64 -13.64 -11.96 -20.13
CA ASP A 64 -13.96 -12.90 -21.21
C ASP A 64 -14.05 -14.31 -20.66
N ILE A 65 -15.23 -14.72 -20.22
CA ILE A 65 -15.43 -16.01 -19.54
C ILE A 65 -15.27 -17.22 -20.46
N LYS A 66 -15.35 -17.04 -21.79
CA LYS A 66 -15.29 -18.15 -22.77
C LYS A 66 -13.88 -18.63 -23.01
N HIS A 67 -12.89 -17.82 -22.66
CA HIS A 67 -11.47 -18.06 -22.91
C HIS A 67 -10.65 -18.13 -21.61
N LEU A 68 -11.29 -18.35 -20.46
CA LEU A 68 -10.60 -18.49 -19.19
C LEU A 68 -9.87 -19.84 -19.07
N SER A 69 -8.74 -19.81 -18.36
CA SER A 69 -8.05 -21.01 -17.91
C SER A 69 -8.89 -21.76 -16.87
N SER A 70 -8.57 -23.03 -16.61
CA SER A 70 -9.18 -23.83 -15.54
C SER A 70 -8.92 -23.26 -14.14
N THR A 71 -7.95 -22.35 -13.99
CA THR A 71 -7.66 -21.66 -12.73
C THR A 71 -7.66 -20.16 -12.95
N PHE A 72 -8.41 -19.44 -12.13
CA PHE A 72 -8.51 -17.98 -12.14
C PHE A 72 -7.74 -17.40 -10.96
N ARG A 73 -6.67 -16.66 -11.25
CA ARG A 73 -5.71 -16.14 -10.26
C ARG A 73 -5.97 -14.68 -9.97
N ILE A 74 -6.16 -14.37 -8.71
CA ILE A 74 -6.43 -13.03 -8.20
C ILE A 74 -5.27 -12.63 -7.28
N ALA A 75 -4.86 -11.37 -7.29
CA ALA A 75 -3.89 -10.84 -6.34
C ALA A 75 -4.42 -9.56 -5.70
N ASP A 76 -4.34 -9.50 -4.37
CA ASP A 76 -4.56 -8.27 -3.60
C ASP A 76 -3.22 -7.68 -3.18
N PHE A 77 -2.89 -6.51 -3.73
CA PHE A 77 -1.67 -5.77 -3.45
C PHE A 77 -1.91 -4.75 -2.32
N GLY A 78 -1.40 -5.08 -1.14
CA GLY A 78 -1.62 -4.33 0.11
C GLY A 78 -2.77 -4.90 0.94
N CYS A 79 -2.76 -6.22 1.18
CA CYS A 79 -3.85 -6.93 1.83
C CYS A 79 -3.96 -6.70 3.34
N SER A 80 -2.92 -6.14 3.98
CA SER A 80 -2.83 -5.97 5.43
C SER A 80 -3.12 -7.29 6.16
N THR A 81 -3.86 -7.27 7.27
CA THR A 81 -4.21 -8.44 8.09
C THR A 81 -5.51 -9.15 7.63
N GLY A 82 -5.92 -8.98 6.38
CA GLY A 82 -6.90 -9.85 5.73
C GLY A 82 -8.37 -9.48 5.86
N HIS A 83 -8.82 -8.71 6.86
CA HIS A 83 -10.26 -8.53 7.10
C HIS A 83 -11.03 -7.89 5.93
N ASN A 84 -10.58 -6.71 5.48
CA ASN A 84 -11.18 -6.02 4.32
C ASN A 84 -10.82 -6.73 3.00
N SER A 85 -9.62 -7.28 2.94
CA SER A 85 -9.09 -8.03 1.79
C SER A 85 -9.96 -9.26 1.47
N CYS A 86 -10.25 -10.09 2.47
CA CYS A 86 -11.13 -11.26 2.35
C CYS A 86 -12.52 -10.89 1.81
N ALA A 87 -13.09 -9.77 2.27
CA ALA A 87 -14.37 -9.28 1.77
C ALA A 87 -14.30 -8.87 0.28
N ALA A 88 -13.25 -8.17 -0.12
CA ALA A 88 -13.03 -7.81 -1.53
C ALA A 88 -12.85 -9.06 -2.42
N MET A 89 -12.10 -10.06 -1.96
CA MET A 89 -11.88 -11.32 -2.69
C MET A 89 -13.18 -12.13 -2.82
N GLN A 90 -14.02 -12.13 -1.80
CA GLN A 90 -15.37 -12.70 -1.87
C GLN A 90 -16.23 -11.98 -2.91
N ILE A 91 -16.23 -10.65 -2.94
CA ILE A 91 -16.97 -9.87 -3.95
C ILE A 91 -16.53 -10.26 -5.36
N ILE A 92 -15.22 -10.30 -5.62
CA ILE A 92 -14.68 -10.60 -6.96
C ILE A 92 -15.03 -12.04 -7.38
N THR A 93 -14.74 -13.02 -6.53
CA THR A 93 -14.99 -14.44 -6.86
C THR A 93 -16.49 -14.72 -7.05
N GLU A 94 -17.34 -14.12 -6.22
CA GLU A 94 -18.79 -14.25 -6.34
C GLU A 94 -19.34 -13.56 -7.60
N ALA A 95 -18.82 -12.39 -7.97
CA ALA A 95 -19.21 -11.71 -9.20
C ALA A 95 -18.89 -12.57 -10.44
N ILE A 96 -17.71 -13.20 -10.47
CA ILE A 96 -17.32 -14.10 -11.55
C ILE A 96 -18.22 -15.33 -11.55
N ARG A 97 -18.46 -15.96 -10.39
CA ARG A 97 -19.34 -17.13 -10.25
C ARG A 97 -20.73 -16.84 -10.79
N ARG A 98 -21.36 -15.74 -10.40
CA ARG A 98 -22.67 -15.31 -10.89
C ARG A 98 -22.71 -15.14 -12.39
N ARG A 99 -21.62 -14.63 -12.98
CA ARG A 99 -21.54 -14.47 -14.43
C ARG A 99 -21.57 -15.82 -15.15
N PHE A 100 -20.87 -16.83 -14.62
CA PHE A 100 -20.94 -18.21 -15.14
C PHE A 100 -22.34 -18.82 -14.96
N GLU A 101 -23.03 -18.53 -13.85
CA GLU A 101 -24.42 -18.98 -13.64
C GLU A 101 -25.39 -18.40 -14.66
N ILE A 102 -25.33 -17.08 -14.90
CA ILE A 102 -26.22 -16.36 -15.84
C ILE A 102 -26.06 -16.90 -17.27
N GLU A 103 -24.83 -17.25 -17.65
CA GLU A 103 -24.51 -17.79 -18.99
C GLU A 103 -24.75 -19.30 -19.09
N GLY A 104 -25.20 -19.97 -18.02
CA GLY A 104 -25.44 -21.41 -18.01
C GLY A 104 -24.16 -22.25 -18.09
N LEU A 105 -23.01 -21.68 -17.71
CA LEU A 105 -21.68 -22.27 -17.82
C LEU A 105 -21.09 -22.69 -16.47
N ILE A 106 -21.91 -22.84 -15.41
CA ILE A 106 -21.42 -23.11 -14.04
C ILE A 106 -20.53 -24.35 -13.92
N SER A 107 -20.71 -25.36 -14.78
CA SER A 107 -19.86 -26.56 -14.86
C SER A 107 -18.44 -26.28 -15.36
N GLN A 108 -18.20 -25.11 -15.92
CA GLN A 108 -16.91 -24.61 -16.43
C GLN A 108 -16.31 -23.55 -15.51
N LEU A 109 -16.90 -23.32 -14.33
CA LEU A 109 -16.37 -22.37 -13.36
C LEU A 109 -14.91 -22.75 -13.00
N PRO A 110 -13.95 -21.82 -13.13
CA PRO A 110 -12.57 -22.12 -12.81
C PRO A 110 -12.35 -22.21 -11.30
N ASP A 111 -11.31 -22.95 -10.90
CA ASP A 111 -10.82 -22.89 -9.53
C ASP A 111 -10.22 -21.50 -9.25
N PHE A 112 -10.63 -20.85 -8.17
CA PHE A 112 -10.05 -19.58 -7.78
C PHE A 112 -8.81 -19.76 -6.91
N TYR A 113 -7.78 -18.96 -7.17
CA TYR A 113 -6.59 -18.89 -6.32
C TYR A 113 -6.21 -17.44 -6.05
N VAL A 114 -6.13 -17.06 -4.78
CA VAL A 114 -5.86 -15.69 -4.34
C VAL A 114 -4.47 -15.56 -3.75
N PHE A 115 -3.71 -14.61 -4.25
CA PHE A 115 -2.43 -14.16 -3.70
C PHE A 115 -2.64 -12.90 -2.86
N PHE A 116 -2.45 -13.03 -1.56
CA PHE A 116 -2.47 -11.91 -0.62
C PHE A 116 -1.07 -11.33 -0.52
N ASN A 117 -0.82 -10.18 -1.15
CA ASN A 117 0.46 -9.49 -1.09
C ASN A 117 0.45 -8.38 -0.04
N ASP A 118 1.51 -8.33 0.75
CA ASP A 118 1.86 -7.16 1.56
C ASP A 118 3.37 -7.13 1.81
N LYS A 119 3.86 -6.13 2.55
CA LYS A 119 5.24 -6.04 3.00
C LYS A 119 5.64 -7.29 3.79
N VAL A 120 6.93 -7.61 3.75
CA VAL A 120 7.51 -8.77 4.48
C VAL A 120 7.23 -8.71 5.99
N THR A 121 7.05 -7.50 6.54
CA THR A 121 6.78 -7.22 7.95
C THR A 121 5.31 -7.30 8.33
N ASN A 122 4.42 -7.55 7.38
CA ASN A 122 2.99 -7.69 7.65
C ASN A 122 2.69 -8.92 8.50
N ASP A 123 1.62 -8.83 9.28
CA ASP A 123 1.13 -9.92 10.11
C ASP A 123 0.27 -10.90 9.28
N PHE A 124 0.95 -11.73 8.49
CA PHE A 124 0.31 -12.79 7.72
C PHE A 124 -0.34 -13.87 8.60
N ASN A 125 0.08 -14.02 9.86
CA ASN A 125 -0.54 -14.98 10.77
C ASN A 125 -1.98 -14.56 11.08
N THR A 126 -2.21 -13.30 11.42
CA THR A 126 -3.58 -12.78 11.58
C THR A 126 -4.37 -12.89 10.28
N LEU A 127 -3.76 -12.59 9.13
CA LEU A 127 -4.43 -12.78 7.84
C LEU A 127 -4.90 -14.22 7.64
N PHE A 128 -4.02 -15.20 7.79
CA PHE A 128 -4.37 -16.61 7.57
C PHE A 128 -5.42 -17.12 8.57
N ASN A 129 -5.37 -16.65 9.82
CA ASN A 129 -6.38 -16.95 10.81
C ASN A 129 -7.75 -16.32 10.51
N SER A 130 -7.78 -15.20 9.76
CA SER A 130 -9.01 -14.50 9.36
C SER A 130 -9.66 -15.04 8.10
N LEU A 131 -9.02 -15.97 7.38
CA LEU A 131 -9.56 -16.51 6.12
C LEU A 131 -10.94 -17.17 6.34
N PRO A 132 -11.97 -16.81 5.56
CA PRO A 132 -13.29 -17.44 5.66
C PRO A 132 -13.22 -18.94 5.39
N ARG A 133 -13.95 -19.75 6.17
CA ARG A 133 -13.99 -21.21 5.99
C ARG A 133 -14.65 -21.61 4.68
N GLU A 134 -15.76 -20.97 4.33
CA GLU A 134 -16.59 -21.27 3.15
C GLU A 134 -16.20 -20.42 1.92
N ARG A 135 -14.90 -20.13 1.77
CA ARG A 135 -14.38 -19.37 0.62
C ARG A 135 -14.33 -20.24 -0.64
N LEU A 136 -14.51 -19.61 -1.79
CA LEU A 136 -14.44 -20.25 -3.12
C LEU A 136 -13.01 -20.38 -3.67
N TYR A 137 -11.99 -20.01 -2.89
CA TYR A 137 -10.63 -19.87 -3.38
C TYR A 137 -9.57 -20.52 -2.48
N GLY A 138 -8.53 -21.05 -3.13
CA GLY A 138 -7.24 -21.30 -2.51
C GLY A 138 -6.54 -19.97 -2.18
N ALA A 139 -5.66 -19.96 -1.18
CA ALA A 139 -5.01 -18.74 -0.70
C ALA A 139 -3.51 -18.95 -0.50
N ALA A 140 -2.71 -17.96 -0.86
CA ALA A 140 -1.27 -17.89 -0.55
C ALA A 140 -0.89 -16.46 -0.16
N GLY A 141 0.08 -16.33 0.76
CA GLY A 141 0.71 -15.04 1.07
C GLY A 141 1.92 -14.80 0.18
N VAL A 142 2.08 -13.56 -0.30
CA VAL A 142 3.22 -13.14 -1.15
C VAL A 142 3.91 -11.95 -0.49
N PRO A 143 4.94 -12.17 0.34
CA PRO A 143 5.62 -11.10 1.04
C PRO A 143 6.55 -10.32 0.09
N GLY A 144 6.37 -9.00 -0.02
CA GLY A 144 7.21 -8.16 -0.87
C GLY A 144 6.57 -6.81 -1.19
N SER A 145 7.36 -5.89 -1.72
CA SER A 145 6.84 -4.60 -2.18
C SER A 145 6.16 -4.74 -3.53
N PHE A 146 4.89 -4.32 -3.64
CA PHE A 146 4.16 -4.29 -4.91
C PHE A 146 4.71 -3.29 -5.93
N HIS A 147 5.61 -2.40 -5.53
CA HIS A 147 6.30 -1.50 -6.47
C HIS A 147 7.22 -2.25 -7.43
N GLY A 148 7.54 -3.52 -7.13
CA GLY A 148 8.26 -4.41 -8.04
C GLY A 148 7.45 -5.63 -8.45
N ARG A 149 8.10 -6.51 -9.20
CA ARG A 149 7.56 -7.80 -9.64
C ARG A 149 7.53 -8.81 -8.49
N LEU A 150 6.40 -9.49 -8.36
CA LEU A 150 6.07 -10.45 -7.31
C LEU A 150 5.61 -11.81 -7.90
N LEU A 151 5.02 -11.81 -9.09
CA LEU A 151 4.46 -13.00 -9.72
C LEU A 151 5.18 -13.33 -11.04
N PRO A 152 5.09 -14.57 -11.54
CA PRO A 152 5.59 -14.92 -12.86
C PRO A 152 4.82 -14.21 -13.99
N LYS A 153 5.40 -14.22 -15.19
CA LYS A 153 4.92 -13.44 -16.34
C LYS A 153 3.61 -14.06 -16.84
N ALA A 154 2.63 -13.23 -17.17
CA ALA A 154 1.32 -13.66 -17.68
C ALA A 154 0.71 -14.80 -16.84
N THR A 155 0.66 -14.60 -15.51
CA THR A 155 0.03 -15.55 -14.59
C THR A 155 -1.14 -14.97 -13.82
N LEU A 156 -1.32 -13.66 -13.80
CA LEU A 156 -2.37 -13.02 -13.01
C LEU A 156 -3.59 -12.70 -13.89
N ASP A 157 -4.79 -13.14 -13.49
CA ASP A 157 -6.02 -12.85 -14.22
C ASP A 157 -6.68 -11.55 -13.73
N PHE A 158 -6.60 -11.28 -12.42
CA PHE A 158 -7.21 -10.11 -11.81
C PHE A 158 -6.30 -9.50 -10.73
N ALA A 159 -5.92 -8.24 -10.92
CA ALA A 159 -5.19 -7.45 -9.93
C ALA A 159 -6.16 -6.56 -9.12
N TYR A 160 -6.03 -6.56 -7.81
CA TYR A 160 -6.80 -5.71 -6.90
C TYR A 160 -5.85 -4.95 -5.98
N SER A 161 -6.15 -3.68 -5.71
CA SER A 161 -5.48 -2.92 -4.65
C SER A 161 -6.42 -1.87 -4.10
N SER A 162 -6.50 -1.76 -2.78
CA SER A 162 -7.31 -0.76 -2.10
C SER A 162 -6.52 -0.07 -1.00
N CYS A 163 -6.59 1.26 -0.96
CA CYS A 163 -5.99 2.11 0.08
C CYS A 163 -4.49 1.86 0.33
N SER A 164 -3.79 1.41 -0.71
CA SER A 164 -2.40 0.95 -0.61
C SER A 164 -1.45 1.69 -1.56
N LEU A 165 -1.90 2.04 -2.77
CA LEU A 165 -1.07 2.73 -3.77
C LEU A 165 -0.70 4.18 -3.40
N ASN A 166 -1.37 4.78 -2.42
CA ASN A 166 -0.99 6.07 -1.87
C ASN A 166 0.27 6.01 -0.97
N TRP A 167 0.76 4.81 -0.62
CA TRP A 167 1.99 4.63 0.14
C TRP A 167 3.22 4.61 -0.78
N LEU A 168 4.03 5.65 -0.67
CA LEU A 168 5.28 5.77 -1.42
C LEU A 168 6.28 4.68 -1.06
N SER A 169 7.15 4.33 -2.00
CA SER A 169 8.24 3.38 -1.81
C SER A 169 9.31 3.90 -0.84
N GLU A 170 9.57 5.21 -0.89
CA GLU A 170 10.46 5.93 0.00
C GLU A 170 10.00 7.39 0.20
N VAL A 171 10.49 8.03 1.27
CA VAL A 171 10.32 9.48 1.44
C VAL A 171 11.25 10.22 0.46
N PRO A 172 10.78 11.24 -0.28
CA PRO A 172 11.63 11.98 -1.20
C PRO A 172 12.87 12.56 -0.48
N LYS A 173 14.07 12.22 -0.94
CA LYS A 173 15.32 12.59 -0.24
C LYS A 173 15.47 14.10 -0.08
N ALA A 174 15.02 14.86 -1.08
CA ALA A 174 15.08 16.31 -1.09
C ALA A 174 14.22 16.97 0.01
N VAL A 175 13.20 16.28 0.56
CA VAL A 175 12.40 16.84 1.66
C VAL A 175 13.05 16.68 3.03
N LEU A 176 14.05 15.79 3.13
CA LEU A 176 14.82 15.51 4.34
C LEU A 176 16.13 16.31 4.42
N ASP A 177 16.59 16.86 3.30
CA ASP A 177 17.85 17.60 3.20
C ASP A 177 17.66 19.07 3.55
N ASN A 178 18.29 19.56 4.61
CA ASN A 178 18.17 20.95 5.06
C ASN A 178 18.81 21.98 4.13
N THR A 179 19.59 21.54 3.14
CA THR A 179 20.16 22.40 2.09
C THR A 179 19.27 22.49 0.85
N SER A 180 18.24 21.62 0.77
CA SER A 180 17.33 21.55 -0.38
C SER A 180 16.28 22.67 -0.35
N PRO A 181 15.91 23.24 -1.51
CA PRO A 181 14.75 24.12 -1.60
C PRO A 181 13.44 23.39 -1.25
N ALA A 182 13.42 22.05 -1.31
CA ALA A 182 12.30 21.22 -0.89
C ALA A 182 12.39 20.76 0.58
N TRP A 183 13.32 21.27 1.40
CA TRP A 183 13.38 20.90 2.81
C TRP A 183 12.04 21.17 3.52
N ASN A 184 11.41 20.13 4.09
CA ASN A 184 10.09 20.25 4.70
C ASN A 184 10.15 20.52 6.20
N GLN A 185 10.80 21.62 6.58
CA GLN A 185 10.98 21.98 7.99
C GLN A 185 9.64 22.16 8.73
N GLY A 186 9.52 21.52 9.90
CA GLY A 186 8.37 21.68 10.79
C GLY A 186 7.07 21.05 10.30
N LYS A 187 7.13 20.23 9.24
CA LYS A 187 5.97 19.53 8.67
C LYS A 187 6.33 18.08 8.40
N ILE A 188 5.32 17.20 8.50
CA ILE A 188 5.50 15.76 8.26
C ILE A 188 5.00 15.33 6.87
N HIS A 189 4.39 16.25 6.11
CA HIS A 189 3.84 16.00 4.78
C HIS A 189 3.68 17.31 3.99
N TYR A 190 3.10 17.23 2.78
CA TYR A 190 3.08 18.37 1.84
C TYR A 190 1.92 19.35 2.01
N LEU A 191 0.90 19.08 2.83
CA LEU A 191 -0.21 20.02 2.98
C LEU A 191 0.26 21.34 3.62
N GLY A 192 -0.01 22.46 2.93
CA GLY A 192 0.48 23.78 3.32
C GLY A 192 2.01 23.94 3.20
N ALA A 193 2.71 22.99 2.58
CA ALA A 193 4.14 23.06 2.34
C ALA A 193 4.48 23.95 1.13
N ARG A 194 5.78 24.17 0.91
CA ARG A 194 6.27 24.90 -0.27
C ARG A 194 6.02 24.06 -1.52
N ARG A 195 5.90 24.73 -2.67
CA ARG A 195 5.65 24.08 -3.97
C ARG A 195 6.68 22.99 -4.28
N GLU A 196 7.95 23.24 -3.96
CA GLU A 196 9.05 22.31 -4.15
C GLU A 196 8.87 21.01 -3.35
N VAL A 197 8.28 21.08 -2.15
CA VAL A 197 7.92 19.88 -1.37
C VAL A 197 6.85 19.08 -2.10
N CYS A 198 5.79 19.75 -2.55
CA CYS A 198 4.69 19.10 -3.28
C CYS A 198 5.18 18.42 -4.57
N GLU A 199 6.07 19.09 -5.31
CA GLU A 199 6.69 18.56 -6.53
C GLU A 199 7.53 17.31 -6.25
N GLU A 200 8.31 17.27 -5.16
CA GLU A 200 9.08 16.09 -4.77
C GLU A 200 8.19 14.89 -4.40
N TYR A 201 7.09 15.10 -3.67
CA TYR A 201 6.12 14.04 -3.39
C TYR A 201 5.42 13.55 -4.67
N ALA A 202 5.03 14.47 -5.56
CA ALA A 202 4.40 14.12 -6.83
C ALA A 202 5.34 13.33 -7.73
N ASN A 203 6.62 13.73 -7.83
CA ASN A 203 7.66 13.03 -8.58
C ASN A 203 7.91 11.62 -8.04
N GLN A 204 7.90 11.45 -6.71
CA GLN A 204 8.05 10.13 -6.10
C GLN A 204 6.82 9.24 -6.39
N TYR A 205 5.61 9.78 -6.25
CA TYR A 205 4.39 9.06 -6.59
C TYR A 205 4.37 8.63 -8.05
N ALA A 206 4.77 9.51 -8.98
CA ALA A 206 4.83 9.22 -10.41
C ALA A 206 5.77 8.02 -10.71
N LYS A 207 6.95 7.99 -10.09
CA LYS A 207 7.88 6.86 -10.21
C LYS A 207 7.31 5.57 -9.63
N ASP A 208 6.65 5.67 -8.47
CA ASP A 208 6.11 4.52 -7.76
C ASP A 208 4.93 3.89 -8.52
N ILE A 209 4.01 4.70 -9.02
CA ILE A 209 2.86 4.20 -9.79
C ILE A 209 3.28 3.65 -11.15
N GLU A 210 4.26 4.25 -11.82
CA GLU A 210 4.86 3.72 -13.05
C GLU A 210 5.47 2.33 -12.79
N SER A 211 6.31 2.21 -11.77
CA SER A 211 6.93 0.93 -11.40
C SER A 211 5.91 -0.16 -11.02
N PHE A 212 4.85 0.22 -10.31
CA PHE A 212 3.73 -0.68 -10.03
C PHE A 212 3.06 -1.15 -11.33
N LEU A 213 2.67 -0.22 -12.22
CA LEU A 213 1.97 -0.54 -13.46
C LEU A 213 2.82 -1.38 -14.41
N ASP A 214 4.11 -1.09 -14.55
CA ASP A 214 5.06 -1.87 -15.35
C ASP A 214 5.16 -3.31 -14.84
N SER A 215 5.28 -3.46 -13.51
CA SER A 215 5.32 -4.79 -12.89
C SER A 215 4.01 -5.56 -13.12
N ARG A 216 2.85 -4.90 -12.98
CA ARG A 216 1.55 -5.53 -13.24
C ARG A 216 1.35 -5.87 -14.71
N ALA A 217 1.86 -5.06 -15.63
CA ALA A 217 1.78 -5.32 -17.07
C ALA A 217 2.53 -6.60 -17.47
N GLU A 218 3.63 -6.92 -16.80
CA GLU A 218 4.33 -8.20 -17.02
C GLU A 218 3.59 -9.40 -16.41
N GLU A 219 2.93 -9.21 -15.26
CA GLU A 219 2.31 -10.28 -14.49
C GLU A 219 0.93 -10.66 -15.01
N LEU A 220 0.17 -9.68 -15.50
CA LEU A 220 -1.18 -9.89 -16.03
C LEU A 220 -1.17 -10.71 -17.32
N VAL A 221 -2.14 -11.61 -17.44
CA VAL A 221 -2.45 -12.26 -18.72
C VAL A 221 -3.04 -11.24 -19.70
N PRO A 222 -2.94 -11.48 -21.03
CA PRO A 222 -3.70 -10.70 -22.00
C PRO A 222 -5.20 -10.72 -21.68
N GLY A 223 -5.82 -9.53 -21.59
CA GLY A 223 -7.23 -9.39 -21.21
C GLY A 223 -7.51 -9.42 -19.70
N GLY A 224 -6.47 -9.56 -18.87
CA GLY A 224 -6.59 -9.47 -17.42
C GLY A 224 -7.10 -8.10 -16.96
N LEU A 225 -7.77 -8.08 -15.81
CA LEU A 225 -8.41 -6.88 -15.27
C LEU A 225 -7.67 -6.36 -14.04
N MET A 226 -7.83 -5.07 -13.76
CA MET A 226 -7.28 -4.43 -12.57
C MET A 226 -8.31 -3.49 -11.94
N ALA A 227 -8.54 -3.62 -10.64
CA ALA A 227 -9.37 -2.72 -9.84
C ALA A 227 -8.51 -2.00 -8.80
N LEU A 228 -8.37 -0.68 -8.95
CA LEU A 228 -7.53 0.17 -8.11
C LEU A 228 -8.38 1.20 -7.36
N LEU A 229 -8.42 1.10 -6.04
CA LEU A 229 -9.17 1.99 -5.16
C LEU A 229 -8.16 2.85 -4.40
N VAL A 230 -7.86 4.04 -4.93
CA VAL A 230 -6.78 4.89 -4.44
C VAL A 230 -7.36 6.14 -3.77
N PRO A 231 -7.02 6.41 -2.49
CA PRO A 231 -7.32 7.70 -1.87
C PRO A 231 -6.70 8.83 -2.68
N ALA A 232 -7.54 9.77 -3.09
CA ALA A 232 -7.13 10.89 -3.94
C ALA A 232 -7.78 12.18 -3.44
N VAL A 233 -7.20 13.30 -3.88
CA VAL A 233 -7.73 14.63 -3.61
C VAL A 233 -8.59 15.06 -4.81
N PRO A 234 -9.85 15.48 -4.60
CA PRO A 234 -10.69 16.01 -5.68
C PRO A 234 -10.04 17.21 -6.39
N ALA A 235 -10.27 17.36 -7.70
CA ALA A 235 -9.71 18.49 -8.46
C ALA A 235 -10.22 19.86 -7.94
N SER A 236 -11.45 19.91 -7.42
CA SER A 236 -12.05 21.10 -6.81
C SER A 236 -11.87 21.14 -5.28
N TRP A 237 -10.86 20.45 -4.75
CA TRP A 237 -10.65 20.38 -3.32
C TRP A 237 -10.20 21.72 -2.74
N ASP A 238 -10.92 22.18 -1.73
CA ASP A 238 -10.51 23.26 -0.86
C ASP A 238 -10.21 22.70 0.54
N PRO A 239 -8.96 22.82 1.03
CA PRO A 239 -8.57 22.30 2.33
C PRO A 239 -9.30 22.96 3.51
N ASN A 240 -9.99 24.09 3.30
CA ASN A 240 -10.77 24.77 4.34
C ASN A 240 -12.22 24.26 4.45
N SER A 241 -12.72 23.55 3.44
CA SER A 241 -14.13 23.11 3.38
C SER A 241 -14.31 21.61 3.25
N ALA A 242 -13.26 20.85 2.93
CA ALA A 242 -13.33 19.39 2.81
C ALA A 242 -12.12 18.68 3.43
N TYR A 243 -12.39 17.64 4.22
CA TYR A 243 -11.37 16.80 4.86
C TYR A 243 -10.96 15.64 3.95
N THR A 244 -9.65 15.44 3.78
CA THR A 244 -9.07 14.29 3.08
C THR A 244 -7.96 13.68 3.93
N THR A 245 -7.39 12.54 3.51
CA THR A 245 -6.22 11.93 4.15
C THR A 245 -5.07 12.92 4.35
N THR A 246 -4.90 13.89 3.45
CA THR A 246 -3.84 14.90 3.60
C THR A 246 -4.10 15.87 4.76
N THR A 247 -5.38 16.16 5.07
CA THR A 247 -5.79 16.98 6.22
C THR A 247 -5.54 16.24 7.54
N GLU A 248 -5.78 14.93 7.58
CA GLU A 248 -5.50 14.09 8.76
C GLU A 248 -4.00 14.08 9.09
N ILE A 249 -3.15 13.91 8.08
CA ILE A 249 -1.69 13.96 8.26
C ILE A 249 -1.23 15.34 8.71
N TYR A 250 -1.84 16.42 8.21
CA TYR A 250 -1.56 17.76 8.70
C TYR A 250 -1.91 17.93 10.18
N LEU A 251 -3.06 17.40 10.62
CA LEU A 251 -3.46 17.43 12.03
C LEU A 251 -2.45 16.68 12.90
N PHE A 252 -2.01 15.49 12.51
CA PHE A 252 -0.93 14.77 13.21
C PHE A 252 0.35 15.61 13.30
N GLY A 253 0.72 16.29 12.21
CA GLY A 253 1.84 17.23 12.19
C GLY A 253 1.71 18.33 13.24
N SER A 254 0.53 18.94 13.37
CA SER A 254 0.28 19.97 14.38
C SER A 254 0.38 19.45 15.81
N CYS A 255 -0.16 18.25 16.09
CA CYS A 255 -0.04 17.61 17.39
C CYS A 255 1.44 17.34 17.75
N PHE A 256 2.26 16.94 16.78
CA PHE A 256 3.71 16.78 16.99
C PHE A 256 4.36 18.13 17.36
N MET A 257 4.00 19.22 16.68
CA MET A 257 4.54 20.54 17.01
C MET A 257 4.14 21.01 18.41
N ASP A 258 2.91 20.75 18.84
CA ASP A 258 2.46 21.12 20.19
C ASP A 258 3.17 20.30 21.28
N MET A 259 3.38 19.01 21.04
CA MET A 259 4.20 18.18 21.93
C MET A 259 5.66 18.64 22.00
N ALA A 260 6.23 19.11 20.88
CA ALA A 260 7.58 19.65 20.85
C ALA A 260 7.70 20.96 21.66
N LYS A 261 6.73 21.88 21.50
CA LYS A 261 6.64 23.12 22.30
C LYS A 261 6.47 22.83 23.79
N ALA A 262 5.76 21.76 24.14
CA ALA A 262 5.63 21.28 25.52
C ALA A 262 6.88 20.55 26.04
N GLY A 263 7.97 20.50 25.26
CA GLY A 263 9.24 19.89 25.65
C GLY A 263 9.22 18.36 25.70
N ARG A 264 8.23 17.69 25.09
CA ARG A 264 8.14 16.22 25.07
C ARG A 264 9.18 15.59 24.14
N PHE A 265 9.61 16.33 23.12
CA PHE A 265 10.76 16.02 22.29
C PHE A 265 11.30 17.32 21.67
N SER A 266 12.56 17.32 21.22
CA SER A 266 13.11 18.48 20.52
C SER A 266 12.39 18.70 19.20
N GLU A 267 12.12 19.95 18.80
CA GLU A 267 11.61 20.25 17.45
C GLU A 267 12.51 19.65 16.35
N ALA A 268 13.80 19.53 16.64
CA ALA A 268 14.78 18.81 15.84
C ALA A 268 14.78 17.28 16.03
N LYS A 269 13.76 16.61 16.57
CA LYS A 269 13.74 15.11 16.62
C LYS A 269 13.21 14.45 15.34
N GLY A 270 13.05 15.24 14.27
CA GLY A 270 13.32 14.80 12.89
C GLY A 270 14.81 14.84 12.51
N HIS A 271 15.70 15.03 13.49
CA HIS A 271 17.14 15.16 13.35
C HIS A 271 17.81 14.23 14.36
N ASN A 272 18.72 13.40 13.86
CA ASN A 272 19.66 12.64 14.69
C ASN A 272 20.43 13.63 15.58
N ARG A 273 20.45 13.36 16.88
CA ARG A 273 21.64 13.61 17.69
C ARG A 273 22.15 12.27 18.15
N GLU A 274 23.21 11.82 17.49
CA GLU A 274 24.24 11.04 18.16
C GLU A 274 24.94 12.02 19.12
N GLU A 275 24.64 11.89 20.40
CA GLU A 275 25.55 12.19 21.50
C GLU A 275 25.56 10.98 22.44
#